data_AF-A0A355FNU7-F1
#
_entry.id   AF-A0A355FNU7-F1
#
_cell.length_a   1.000
_cell.length_b   1.000
_cell.length_c   1.000
_cell.angle_alpha   90.00
_cell.angle_beta   90.00
_cell.angle_gamma   90.00
#
_symmetry.space_group_name_H-M   'P 1'
#
loop_
_entity.id
_entity.type
_entity.pdbx_description
1 polymer ?
#
loop_
_entity_poly.entity_id
_entity_poly.type
_entity_poly.pdbx_seq_one_letter_code
_entity_poly.pdbx_strand_id
1 'polypeptide(L)'
;MMKTRDQALVYVTATILVFLVIAIVGGGWPKAAIGNNEEVLKQAVITYYERMPEHLYKIPEAELKQLLDKGAPDLFLVDLRSAADYAAGHIVGASNIPFQQVG
;
A
#
# COMPACT_ATOMS: atom_id res chain seq x y z
N MET A 1 62.28 13.36 -12.76
CA MET A 1 61.69 12.40 -11.80
C MET A 1 60.54 13.10 -11.08
N MET A 2 59.30 12.80 -11.41
CA MET A 2 58.12 13.42 -10.78
C MET A 2 57.97 12.88 -9.35
N LYS A 3 57.60 13.71 -8.38
CA LYS A 3 57.41 13.26 -7.00
C LYS A 3 56.19 12.35 -6.91
N THR A 4 56.19 11.40 -5.97
CA THR A 4 55.11 10.41 -5.77
C THR A 4 53.72 11.06 -5.61
N ARG A 5 53.65 12.25 -5.01
CA ARG A 5 52.41 13.03 -4.84
C ARG A 5 51.88 13.60 -6.16
N ASP A 6 52.77 14.03 -7.04
CA ASP A 6 52.42 14.58 -8.35
C ASP A 6 51.96 13.46 -9.29
N GLN A 7 52.58 12.28 -9.19
CA GLN A 7 52.12 11.07 -9.90
C GLN A 7 50.72 10.68 -9.46
N ALA A 8 50.46 10.60 -8.15
CA ALA A 8 49.12 10.28 -7.64
C ALA A 8 48.06 11.30 -8.11
N LEU A 9 48.39 12.59 -8.12
CA LEU A 9 47.50 13.64 -8.59
C LEU A 9 47.18 13.48 -10.09
N VAL A 10 48.19 13.20 -10.92
CA VAL A 10 48.00 12.98 -12.37
C VAL A 10 47.17 11.73 -12.66
N TYR A 11 47.36 10.64 -11.91
CA TYR A 11 46.55 9.44 -12.06
C TYR A 11 45.09 9.67 -11.68
N VAL A 12 44.83 10.35 -10.55
CA VAL A 12 43.46 10.65 -10.10
C VAL A 12 42.74 11.58 -11.07
N THR A 13 43.42 12.61 -11.59
CA THR A 13 42.80 13.50 -12.58
C THR A 13 42.55 12.79 -13.90
N ALA A 14 43.47 11.94 -14.37
CA ALA A 14 43.29 11.17 -15.59
C ALA A 14 42.12 10.17 -15.49
N THR A 15 41.98 9.46 -14.36
CA THR A 15 40.87 8.51 -14.18
C THR A 15 39.51 9.20 -14.07
N ILE A 16 39.43 10.35 -13.38
CA ILE A 16 38.20 11.15 -13.31
C ILE A 16 37.83 11.69 -14.70
N LEU A 17 38.79 12.18 -15.48
CA LEU A 17 38.52 12.68 -16.84
C LEU A 17 38.07 11.55 -17.77
N VAL A 18 38.68 10.36 -17.70
CA VAL A 18 38.23 9.19 -18.45
C VAL A 18 36.81 8.80 -18.06
N PHE A 19 36.48 8.80 -16.77
CA PHE A 19 35.14 8.49 -16.29
C PHE A 19 34.10 9.52 -16.76
N LEU A 20 34.46 10.81 -16.77
CA LEU A 20 33.61 11.89 -17.30
C LEU A 20 33.39 11.76 -18.82
N VAL A 21 34.44 11.42 -19.58
CA VAL A 21 34.31 11.19 -21.03
C VAL A 21 33.43 9.97 -21.32
N ILE A 22 33.57 8.88 -20.58
CA ILE A 22 32.71 7.70 -20.68
C ILE A 22 31.25 8.08 -20.36
N ALA A 23 31.02 8.88 -19.32
CA ALA A 23 29.68 9.35 -18.98
C ALA A 23 29.08 10.25 -20.09
N ILE A 24 29.87 11.12 -20.71
CA ILE A 24 29.38 12.01 -21.79
C ILE A 24 29.08 11.22 -23.07
N VAL A 25 29.99 10.33 -23.49
CA VAL A 25 29.83 9.51 -24.72
C VAL A 25 28.78 8.41 -24.54
N GLY A 26 28.65 7.87 -23.32
CA GLY A 26 27.71 6.79 -22.98
C GLY A 26 26.26 7.23 -22.70
N GLY A 27 25.89 8.49 -22.95
CA GLY A 27 24.51 8.97 -22.79
C GLY A 27 24.18 9.70 -21.48
N GLY A 28 25.20 10.14 -20.75
CA GLY A 28 25.08 10.89 -19.49
C GLY A 28 25.11 10.00 -18.25
N TRP A 29 25.16 10.64 -17.08
CA TRP A 29 24.96 9.96 -15.82
C TRP A 29 23.57 9.32 -15.78
N PRO A 30 23.41 8.10 -15.25
CA PRO A 30 22.09 7.51 -15.08
C PRO A 30 21.26 8.43 -14.18
N LYS A 31 20.27 9.10 -14.79
CA LYS A 31 19.27 9.85 -14.02
C LYS A 31 18.43 8.80 -13.30
N ALA A 32 18.32 8.90 -11.98
CA ALA A 32 17.36 8.08 -11.25
C ALA A 32 15.99 8.28 -11.91
N ALA A 33 15.40 7.18 -12.40
CA ALA A 33 14.05 7.21 -12.93
C ALA A 33 13.11 7.55 -11.77
N ILE A 34 12.72 8.82 -11.67
CA ILE A 34 11.58 9.22 -10.87
C ILE A 34 10.37 8.70 -11.67
N GLY A 35 9.92 7.49 -11.33
CA GLY A 35 8.70 6.93 -11.90
C GLY A 35 7.55 7.92 -11.74
N ASN A 36 6.71 8.02 -12.76
CA ASN A 36 5.50 8.84 -12.73
C ASN A 36 4.56 8.32 -11.63
N ASN A 37 4.61 8.94 -10.45
CA ASN A 37 3.79 8.58 -9.27
C ASN A 37 2.31 8.36 -9.62
N GLU A 38 1.77 9.07 -10.61
CA GLU A 38 0.41 8.90 -11.11
C GLU A 38 0.16 7.50 -11.70
N GLU A 39 1.07 6.97 -12.54
CA GLU A 39 0.88 5.63 -13.12
C GLU A 39 1.07 4.54 -12.06
N VAL A 40 1.97 4.74 -11.09
CA VAL A 40 2.11 3.84 -9.95
C VAL A 40 0.80 3.77 -9.16
N LEU A 41 0.16 4.92 -8.91
CA LEU A 41 -1.13 5.00 -8.22
C LEU A 41 -2.26 4.37 -9.04
N LYS A 42 -2.35 4.67 -10.34
CA LYS A 42 -3.34 4.06 -11.25
C LYS A 42 -3.22 2.54 -11.26
N GLN A 43 -2.00 2.02 -11.40
CA GLN A 43 -1.76 0.58 -11.42
C GLN A 43 -2.15 -0.06 -10.09
N ALA A 44 -1.83 0.57 -8.95
CA ALA A 44 -2.24 0.08 -7.64
C ALA A 44 -3.76 0.01 -7.48
N VAL A 45 -4.48 1.04 -7.94
CA VAL A 45 -5.95 1.07 -7.93
C VAL A 45 -6.54 -0.02 -8.82
N ILE A 46 -6.05 -0.17 -10.04
CA ILE A 46 -6.49 -1.23 -10.97
C ILE A 46 -6.28 -2.61 -10.34
N THR A 47 -5.07 -2.89 -9.86
CA THR A 47 -4.74 -4.16 -9.23
C THR A 47 -5.58 -4.43 -7.97
N TYR A 48 -5.94 -3.40 -7.20
CA TYR A 48 -6.85 -3.54 -6.06
C TYR A 48 -8.24 -4.00 -6.51
N TYR A 49 -8.82 -3.37 -7.55
CA TYR A 49 -10.14 -3.75 -8.08
C TYR A 49 -10.14 -5.10 -8.80
N GLU A 50 -9.10 -5.45 -9.54
CA GLU A 50 -8.97 -6.77 -10.20
C GLU A 50 -8.91 -7.93 -9.19
N ARG A 51 -8.33 -7.68 -8.02
CA ARG A 51 -8.21 -8.66 -6.94
C ARG A 51 -9.40 -8.64 -5.98
N MET A 52 -10.35 -7.73 -6.19
CA MET A 52 -11.53 -7.64 -5.34
C MET A 52 -12.38 -8.89 -5.57
N PRO A 53 -12.75 -9.61 -4.50
CA PRO A 53 -13.52 -10.82 -4.66
C PRO A 53 -14.96 -10.50 -5.07
N GLU A 54 -15.65 -11.44 -5.74
CA GLU A 54 -17.02 -11.23 -6.26
C GLU A 54 -18.03 -10.79 -5.20
N HIS A 55 -17.88 -11.26 -3.96
CA HIS A 55 -18.77 -10.91 -2.85
C HIS A 55 -18.50 -9.51 -2.27
N LEU A 56 -17.50 -8.77 -2.76
CA LEU A 56 -17.18 -7.39 -2.36
C LEU A 56 -17.03 -7.21 -0.83
N TYR A 57 -16.59 -8.25 -0.13
CA TYR A 57 -16.53 -8.28 1.35
C TYR A 57 -17.88 -8.04 2.02
N LYS A 58 -18.98 -8.39 1.35
CA LYS A 58 -20.36 -8.33 1.85
C LYS A 58 -20.90 -9.74 2.00
N ILE A 59 -21.71 -9.93 3.03
CA ILE A 59 -22.46 -11.16 3.27
C ILE A 59 -23.93 -10.85 3.00
N PRO A 60 -24.63 -11.59 2.14
CA PRO A 60 -26.07 -11.45 1.94
C PRO A 60 -26.87 -11.72 3.22
N GLU A 61 -28.04 -11.11 3.36
CA GLU A 61 -28.86 -11.20 4.57
C GLU A 61 -29.28 -12.63 4.89
N ALA A 62 -29.62 -13.41 3.85
CA ALA A 62 -30.01 -14.81 3.99
C ALA A 62 -28.85 -15.68 4.51
N GLU A 63 -27.63 -15.41 4.05
CA GLU A 63 -26.43 -16.13 4.48
C GLU A 63 -26.05 -15.76 5.92
N LEU A 64 -26.12 -14.46 6.27
CA LEU A 64 -25.92 -14.01 7.64
C LEU A 64 -26.90 -14.72 8.60
N LYS A 65 -28.17 -14.81 8.23
CA LYS A 65 -29.17 -15.53 9.03
C LYS A 65 -28.77 -16.99 9.24
N GLN A 66 -28.33 -17.68 8.18
CA GLN A 66 -27.90 -19.08 8.30
C GLN A 66 -26.70 -19.25 9.22
N LEU A 67 -25.73 -18.32 9.20
CA LEU A 67 -24.58 -18.35 10.09
C LEU A 67 -24.99 -18.14 11.56
N LEU A 68 -25.93 -17.22 11.81
CA LEU A 68 -26.50 -16.99 13.13
C LEU A 68 -27.28 -18.21 13.63
N ASP A 69 -28.15 -18.80 12.80
CA ASP A 69 -28.93 -20.00 13.14
C ASP A 69 -28.04 -21.20 13.46
N LYS A 70 -26.87 -21.31 12.80
CA LYS A 70 -25.86 -22.35 13.05
C LYS A 70 -24.97 -22.08 14.25
N GLY A 71 -25.02 -20.88 14.84
CA GLY A 71 -24.12 -20.46 15.92
C GLY A 71 -22.65 -20.51 15.49
N ALA A 72 -22.33 -19.97 14.30
CA ALA A 72 -20.97 -20.01 13.76
C ALA A 72 -19.95 -19.39 14.76
N PRO A 73 -18.92 -20.15 15.20
CA PRO A 73 -18.03 -19.72 16.29
C PRO A 73 -17.15 -18.52 15.91
N ASP A 74 -16.91 -18.32 14.61
CA ASP A 74 -16.05 -17.25 14.09
C ASP A 74 -16.84 -15.99 13.68
N LEU A 75 -18.14 -15.93 13.98
CA LEU A 75 -18.99 -14.78 13.68
C LEU A 75 -19.08 -13.85 14.90
N PHE A 76 -18.57 -12.63 14.75
CA PHE A 76 -18.82 -11.54 15.70
C PHE A 76 -19.66 -10.45 15.04
N LEU A 77 -20.89 -10.28 15.52
CA LEU A 77 -21.83 -9.32 14.96
C LEU A 77 -21.78 -8.00 15.74
N VAL A 78 -21.56 -6.89 15.03
CA VAL A 78 -21.49 -5.55 15.62
C VAL A 78 -22.59 -4.68 15.05
N ASP A 79 -23.34 -4.02 15.93
CA ASP A 79 -24.28 -2.97 15.57
C ASP A 79 -23.65 -1.60 15.82
N LEU A 80 -23.39 -0.86 14.74
CA LEU A 80 -22.74 0.45 14.77
C LEU A 80 -23.71 1.63 14.98
N ARG A 81 -25.02 1.35 15.09
CA ARG A 81 -26.06 2.38 15.28
C ARG A 81 -25.99 2.97 16.69
N SER A 82 -26.82 3.98 16.92
CA SER A 82 -26.98 4.58 18.25
C SER A 82 -27.46 3.55 19.27
N ALA A 83 -27.09 3.75 20.54
CA ALA A 83 -27.55 2.88 21.62
C ALA A 83 -29.08 2.87 21.76
N ALA A 84 -29.75 3.97 21.42
CA ALA A 84 -31.21 4.06 21.45
C ALA A 84 -31.85 3.16 20.37
N ASP A 85 -31.34 3.17 19.14
CA ASP A 85 -31.84 2.31 18.05
C ASP A 85 -31.57 0.83 18.33
N TYR A 86 -30.42 0.53 18.91
CA TYR A 86 -30.09 -0.82 19.35
C TYR A 86 -31.06 -1.31 20.43
N ALA A 87 -31.34 -0.48 21.44
CA ALA A 87 -32.28 -0.82 22.52
C ALA A 87 -33.72 -0.96 22.03
N ALA A 88 -34.14 -0.19 21.01
CA ALA A 88 -35.45 -0.33 20.38
C ALA A 88 -35.59 -1.65 19.60
N GLY A 89 -34.50 -2.20 19.09
CA GLY A 89 -34.45 -3.50 18.44
C GLY A 89 -33.17 -3.72 17.66
N HIS A 90 -32.59 -4.92 17.77
CA HIS A 90 -31.36 -5.31 17.10
C HIS A 90 -31.37 -6.80 16.75
N ILE A 91 -30.40 -7.21 15.92
CA ILE A 91 -30.20 -8.62 15.58
C ILE A 91 -29.67 -9.35 16.82
N VAL A 92 -30.32 -10.46 17.18
CA VAL A 92 -29.95 -11.26 18.35
C VAL A 92 -28.48 -11.70 18.26
N GLY A 93 -27.73 -11.50 19.35
CA GLY A 93 -26.30 -11.82 19.42
C GLY A 93 -25.37 -10.71 18.92
N ALA A 94 -25.89 -9.60 18.39
CA ALA A 94 -25.09 -8.42 18.08
C ALA A 94 -24.55 -7.76 19.36
N SER A 95 -23.38 -7.12 19.25
CA SER A 95 -22.85 -6.20 20.27
C SER A 95 -22.93 -4.77 19.77
N ASN A 96 -23.47 -3.84 20.57
CA ASN A 96 -23.54 -2.44 20.17
C ASN A 96 -22.21 -1.71 20.41
N ILE A 97 -21.61 -1.19 19.34
CA ILE A 97 -20.44 -0.29 19.41
C ILE A 97 -20.76 0.92 18.52
N PRO A 98 -21.43 1.95 19.06
CA PRO A 98 -21.86 3.09 18.26
C PRO A 98 -20.68 3.76 17.55
N PHE A 99 -20.82 4.04 16.26
CA PHE A 99 -19.73 4.61 15.47
C PHE A 99 -19.22 5.94 16.03
N GLN A 100 -20.11 6.75 16.62
CA GLN A 100 -19.73 8.04 17.24
C GLN A 100 -18.75 7.91 18.43
N GLN A 101 -18.54 6.71 18.96
CA GLN A 101 -17.61 6.48 20.08
C GLN A 101 -16.20 6.09 19.62
N VAL A 102 -16.03 5.75 18.33
CA VAL A 102 -14.79 5.16 17.79
C VAL A 102 -14.19 5.91 16.60
N GLY A 103 -14.91 6.86 15.99
CA GLY A 103 -14.44 7.70 14.88
C GLY A 103 -14.44 9.17 15.25
#